data_AF-A0A4S4F365-F1
#
_entry.id   AF-A0A4S4F365-F1
#
_cell.length_a   1.000
_cell.length_b   1.000
_cell.length_c   1.000
_cell.angle_alpha   90.00
_cell.angle_beta   90.00
_cell.angle_gamma   90.00
#
_symmetry.space_group_name_H-M   'P 1'
#
loop_
_entity.id
_entity.type
_entity.pdbx_description
1 polymer ?
#
loop_
_entity_poly.entity_id
_entity_poly.type
_entity_poly.pdbx_seq_one_letter_code
_entity_poly.pdbx_strand_id
1 'polypeptide(L)'
;MEAVLLRTGSVPVQQHFIVPSSPKVSASPRISLVNSRSDSTPGKRTARGSSESNVIPSDIKIKMGAYYREMLKSNPNNALLLRNYGKFLHEDEGDMVKAEEYYGRAILASPGDGEVLCLYGKLIWDTQRDEDKANFYFDQAILASPNDCTVLGLYARFMWEAEEEEEEEK
;
A
#
# COMPACT_ATOMS: atom_id res chain seq x y z
N MET A 1 51.61 -59.66 -15.95
CA MET A 1 50.64 -59.23 -16.98
C MET A 1 49.53 -58.51 -16.23
N GLU A 2 49.19 -57.24 -16.39
CA GLU A 2 49.63 -56.11 -17.21
C GLU A 2 49.48 -54.84 -16.34
N ALA A 3 50.23 -53.80 -16.68
CA ALA A 3 50.00 -52.44 -16.25
C ALA A 3 49.46 -51.65 -17.45
N VAL A 4 48.42 -50.82 -17.28
CA VAL A 4 48.19 -49.65 -18.15
C VAL A 4 47.63 -48.50 -17.32
N LEU A 5 48.19 -47.34 -17.62
CA LEU A 5 48.16 -46.04 -16.97
C LEU A 5 47.35 -45.08 -17.88
N LEU A 6 46.85 -43.98 -17.31
CA LEU A 6 46.32 -42.76 -17.97
C LEU A 6 44.87 -42.90 -18.51
N ARG A 7 44.01 -41.87 -18.49
CA ARG A 7 44.27 -40.46 -18.77
C ARG A 7 43.07 -39.61 -18.34
N THR A 8 43.38 -38.40 -17.87
CA THR A 8 42.48 -37.29 -17.59
C THR A 8 41.86 -36.69 -18.86
N GLY A 9 40.66 -36.12 -18.72
CA GLY A 9 39.98 -35.22 -19.68
C GLY A 9 38.54 -35.00 -19.20
N SER A 10 38.15 -33.89 -18.58
CA SER A 10 38.14 -32.49 -19.04
C SER A 10 37.48 -32.32 -20.40
N VAL A 11 36.17 -32.05 -20.38
CA VAL A 11 35.46 -31.32 -21.44
C VAL A 11 34.45 -30.39 -20.75
N PRO A 12 34.66 -29.06 -20.75
CA PRO A 12 33.61 -28.12 -20.35
C PRO A 12 32.61 -27.99 -21.52
N VAL A 13 31.33 -28.22 -21.25
CA VAL A 13 30.26 -27.89 -22.19
C VAL A 13 30.06 -26.37 -22.15
N GLN A 14 30.52 -25.69 -23.18
CA GLN A 14 30.15 -24.30 -23.47
C GLN A 14 28.67 -24.23 -23.80
N GLN A 15 27.85 -23.84 -22.81
CA GLN A 15 26.51 -23.35 -23.05
C GLN A 15 26.62 -21.87 -23.44
N HIS A 16 26.71 -21.61 -24.74
CA HIS A 16 26.39 -20.30 -25.30
C HIS A 16 24.89 -20.09 -25.17
N PHE A 17 24.45 -19.49 -24.06
CA PHE A 17 23.11 -18.92 -23.98
C PHE A 17 23.19 -17.43 -24.33
N ILE A 18 22.52 -17.13 -25.43
CA ILE A 18 22.41 -15.82 -26.06
C ILE A 18 21.74 -14.87 -25.09
N VAL A 19 22.42 -13.79 -24.75
CA VAL A 19 21.86 -12.64 -24.05
C VAL A 19 20.88 -11.95 -25.01
N PRO A 20 19.56 -11.88 -24.75
CA PRO A 20 18.70 -11.04 -25.56
C PRO A 20 19.08 -9.59 -25.32
N SER A 21 19.61 -8.97 -26.37
CA SER A 21 19.94 -7.55 -26.44
C SER A 21 18.75 -6.70 -25.99
N SER A 22 18.95 -5.89 -24.96
CA SER A 22 17.99 -4.89 -24.50
C SER A 22 17.53 -4.02 -25.68
N PRO A 23 16.21 -3.79 -25.86
CA PRO A 23 15.75 -2.79 -26.81
C PRO A 23 16.19 -1.41 -26.33
N LYS A 24 16.97 -0.71 -27.17
CA LYS A 24 17.33 0.70 -26.98
C LYS A 24 16.03 1.52 -27.03
N VAL A 25 15.56 1.99 -25.88
CA VAL A 25 14.49 2.99 -25.83
C VAL A 25 15.09 4.32 -26.29
N SER A 26 14.70 4.69 -27.50
CA SER A 26 15.00 5.95 -28.16
C SER A 26 14.31 7.11 -27.45
N ALA A 27 15.13 8.08 -27.03
CA ALA A 27 14.88 9.52 -26.94
C ALA A 27 13.46 10.03 -26.63
N SER A 28 13.35 10.68 -25.48
CA SER A 28 12.25 11.51 -25.01
C SER A 28 11.71 12.49 -26.07
N PRO A 29 10.39 12.73 -26.12
CA PRO A 29 9.84 13.98 -26.61
C PRO A 29 9.90 15.03 -25.49
N ARG A 30 10.68 16.08 -25.71
CA ARG A 30 10.73 17.30 -24.90
C ARG A 30 9.41 18.05 -25.10
N ILE A 31 8.47 17.94 -24.17
CA ILE A 31 7.26 18.78 -24.18
C ILE A 31 7.68 20.18 -23.70
N SER A 32 7.92 21.07 -24.65
CA SER A 32 7.94 22.51 -24.41
C SER A 32 6.54 23.06 -24.68
N LEU A 33 5.77 23.31 -23.61
CA LEU A 33 4.51 24.04 -23.71
C LEU A 33 4.57 25.32 -22.85
N VAL A 34 4.88 26.40 -23.55
CA VAL A 34 4.38 27.78 -23.43
C VAL A 34 3.74 28.16 -22.08
N ASN A 35 4.41 29.09 -21.38
CA ASN A 35 3.81 29.99 -20.40
C ASN A 35 2.89 30.99 -21.12
N SER A 36 1.59 30.74 -21.12
CA SER A 36 0.59 31.78 -21.39
C SER A 36 0.16 32.42 -20.08
N ARG A 37 0.73 33.59 -19.79
CA ARG A 37 0.28 34.52 -18.75
C ARG A 37 -1.15 34.95 -19.06
N SER A 38 -2.09 34.61 -18.18
CA SER A 38 -3.35 35.34 -18.06
C SER A 38 -3.45 35.90 -16.65
N ASP A 39 -3.23 37.21 -16.57
CA ASP A 39 -3.49 38.06 -15.42
C ASP A 39 -5.00 38.03 -15.14
N SER A 40 -5.41 37.56 -13.96
CA SER A 40 -6.77 37.76 -13.47
C SER A 40 -6.78 37.81 -11.94
N THR A 41 -6.93 39.04 -11.46
CA THR A 41 -7.31 39.58 -10.14
C THR A 41 -7.63 38.62 -8.98
N PRO A 42 -7.25 38.98 -7.73
CA PRO A 42 -7.55 38.19 -6.54
C PRO A 42 -9.04 38.26 -6.18
N GLY A 43 -9.78 37.21 -6.53
CA GLY A 43 -11.12 36.97 -6.04
C GLY A 43 -11.10 36.63 -4.54
N LYS A 44 -11.84 37.40 -3.75
CA LYS A 44 -12.13 37.15 -2.33
C LYS A 44 -12.49 35.68 -2.10
N ARG A 45 -11.69 34.96 -1.32
CA ARG A 45 -12.07 33.68 -0.73
C ARG A 45 -13.12 33.94 0.36
N THR A 46 -14.39 33.98 -0.04
CA THR A 46 -15.51 33.84 0.87
C THR A 46 -15.77 32.35 1.07
N ALA A 47 -15.40 31.88 2.27
CA ALA A 47 -16.02 30.85 3.08
C ALA A 47 -16.42 29.49 2.46
N ARG A 48 -16.20 28.48 3.30
CA ARG A 48 -17.07 27.31 3.51
C ARG A 48 -16.68 26.04 2.73
N GLY A 49 -15.72 25.34 3.30
CA GLY A 49 -15.82 23.89 3.46
C GLY A 49 -15.88 23.63 4.96
N SER A 50 -17.05 23.81 5.57
CA SER A 50 -17.30 23.16 6.86
C SER A 50 -17.11 21.68 6.60
N SER A 51 -16.08 21.09 7.17
CA SER A 51 -15.97 19.65 7.33
C SER A 51 -17.21 19.22 8.09
N GLU A 52 -18.30 18.89 7.38
CA GLU A 52 -19.30 17.98 7.90
C GLU A 52 -18.51 16.75 8.29
N SER A 53 -18.24 16.64 9.58
CA SER A 53 -17.62 15.48 10.16
C SER A 53 -18.52 14.32 9.74
N ASN A 54 -18.05 13.45 8.83
CA ASN A 54 -18.69 12.18 8.46
C ASN A 54 -18.68 11.22 9.65
N VAL A 55 -19.14 11.71 10.81
CA VAL A 55 -19.14 11.00 12.07
C VAL A 55 -20.39 10.17 12.08
N ILE A 56 -20.20 8.85 12.01
CA ILE A 56 -21.28 7.88 12.18
C ILE A 56 -21.93 8.13 13.55
N PRO A 57 -23.25 8.38 13.62
CA PRO A 57 -23.97 8.52 14.88
C PRO A 57 -23.70 7.33 15.81
N SER A 58 -23.59 7.58 17.12
CA SER A 58 -23.23 6.57 18.12
C SER A 58 -24.09 5.31 18.05
N ASP A 59 -25.39 5.47 17.84
CA ASP A 59 -26.32 4.35 17.77
C ASP A 59 -26.09 3.48 16.52
N ILE A 60 -25.68 4.10 15.42
CA ILE A 60 -25.33 3.40 14.19
C ILE A 60 -23.99 2.68 14.37
N LYS A 61 -23.01 3.31 15.02
CA LYS A 61 -21.72 2.69 15.34
C LYS A 61 -21.89 1.42 16.20
N ILE A 62 -22.68 1.48 17.27
CA ILE A 62 -22.95 0.31 18.13
C ILE A 62 -23.59 -0.83 17.31
N LYS A 63 -24.57 -0.52 16.46
CA LYS A 63 -25.24 -1.51 15.59
C LYS A 63 -24.28 -2.09 14.55
N MET A 64 -23.43 -1.27 13.94
CA MET A 64 -22.40 -1.70 12.99
C MET A 64 -21.42 -2.68 13.64
N GLY A 65 -20.88 -2.33 14.81
CA GLY A 65 -19.98 -3.22 15.55
C GLY A 65 -20.64 -4.55 15.93
N ALA A 66 -21.90 -4.53 16.36
CA ALA A 66 -22.66 -5.75 16.63
C ALA A 66 -22.87 -6.62 15.37
N TYR A 67 -23.21 -5.99 14.25
CA TYR A 67 -23.40 -6.67 12.97
C TYR A 67 -22.11 -7.37 12.49
N TYR A 68 -20.97 -6.67 12.52
CA TYR A 68 -19.69 -7.28 12.15
C TYR A 68 -19.34 -8.48 13.02
N ARG A 69 -19.55 -8.38 14.35
CA ARG A 69 -19.30 -9.50 15.27
C ARG A 69 -20.18 -10.72 14.97
N GLU A 70 -21.47 -10.52 14.68
CA GLU A 70 -22.38 -11.61 14.30
C GLU A 70 -21.95 -12.27 12.97
N MET A 71 -21.58 -11.48 11.97
CA MET A 71 -21.12 -11.99 10.68
C MET A 71 -19.83 -12.80 10.82
N LEU A 72 -18.90 -12.35 11.67
CA LEU A 72 -17.64 -13.04 11.95
C LEU A 72 -17.81 -14.33 12.75
N LYS A 73 -18.88 -14.48 13.56
CA LYS A 73 -19.20 -15.78 14.18
C LYS A 73 -19.51 -16.85 13.15
N SER A 74 -20.19 -16.47 12.06
CA SER A 74 -20.58 -17.39 11.00
C SER A 74 -19.42 -17.66 10.03
N ASN A 75 -18.63 -16.63 9.73
CA ASN A 75 -17.53 -16.69 8.75
C ASN A 75 -16.23 -16.08 9.31
N PRO A 76 -15.52 -16.77 10.23
CA PRO A 76 -14.42 -16.19 11.01
C PRO A 76 -13.15 -15.85 10.20
N ASN A 77 -13.00 -16.44 9.01
CA ASN A 77 -11.83 -16.31 8.15
C ASN A 77 -12.14 -15.59 6.82
N ASN A 78 -13.29 -14.90 6.73
CA ASN A 78 -13.61 -14.15 5.52
C ASN A 78 -12.77 -12.86 5.47
N ALA A 79 -11.80 -12.82 4.57
CA ALA A 79 -10.85 -11.70 4.44
C ALA A 79 -11.54 -10.33 4.28
N LEU A 80 -12.59 -10.26 3.45
CA LEU A 80 -13.33 -9.02 3.21
C LEU A 80 -14.03 -8.53 4.49
N LEU A 81 -14.66 -9.42 5.25
CA LEU A 81 -15.31 -9.06 6.52
C LEU A 81 -14.28 -8.62 7.56
N LEU A 82 -13.15 -9.33 7.67
CA LEU A 82 -12.07 -9.00 8.59
C LEU A 82 -11.48 -7.62 8.28
N ARG A 83 -11.18 -7.35 7.00
CA ARG A 83 -10.67 -6.06 6.53
C ARG A 83 -11.63 -4.91 6.80
N ASN A 84 -12.91 -5.08 6.44
CA ASN A 84 -13.91 -4.03 6.63
C ASN A 84 -14.17 -3.75 8.11
N TYR A 85 -14.14 -4.79 8.97
CA TYR A 85 -14.26 -4.58 10.40
C TYR A 85 -13.02 -3.91 10.99
N GLY A 86 -11.81 -4.30 10.56
CA GLY A 86 -10.57 -3.61 10.93
C GLY A 86 -10.60 -2.13 10.56
N LYS A 87 -11.11 -1.78 9.36
CA LYS A 87 -11.30 -0.39 8.93
C LYS A 87 -12.28 0.38 9.80
N PHE A 88 -13.42 -0.21 10.12
CA PHE A 88 -14.39 0.39 11.03
C PHE A 88 -13.79 0.61 12.43
N LEU A 89 -13.00 -0.34 12.94
CA LEU A 89 -12.32 -0.19 14.22
C LEU A 89 -11.27 0.92 14.19
N HIS A 90 -10.50 1.01 13.10
CA HIS A 90 -9.47 2.03 12.92
C HIS A 90 -10.08 3.43 12.78
N GLU A 91 -10.94 3.64 11.78
CA GLU A 91 -11.38 4.97 11.36
C GLU A 91 -12.60 5.46 12.14
N ASP A 92 -13.54 4.57 12.46
CA ASP A 92 -14.75 4.94 13.17
C ASP A 92 -14.57 4.80 14.67
N GLU A 93 -14.27 3.60 15.21
CA GLU A 93 -14.18 3.39 16.67
C GLU A 93 -12.91 3.96 17.32
N GLY A 94 -11.81 4.07 16.58
CA GLY A 94 -10.50 4.47 17.10
C GLY A 94 -9.80 3.39 17.93
N ASP A 95 -10.23 2.12 17.82
CA ASP A 95 -9.62 0.98 18.51
C ASP A 95 -8.49 0.40 17.65
N MET A 96 -7.33 1.04 17.73
CA MET A 96 -6.14 0.69 16.93
C MET A 96 -5.64 -0.73 17.21
N VAL A 97 -5.72 -1.18 18.46
CA VAL A 97 -5.23 -2.51 18.86
C VAL A 97 -6.08 -3.61 18.24
N LYS A 98 -7.42 -3.48 18.30
CA LYS A 98 -8.27 -4.44 17.60
C LYS A 98 -8.15 -4.32 16.10
N ALA A 99 -8.04 -3.11 15.55
CA ALA A 99 -7.86 -2.91 14.11
C ALA A 99 -6.64 -3.69 13.60
N GLU A 100 -5.51 -3.62 14.30
CA GLU A 100 -4.29 -4.39 14.01
C GLU A 100 -4.56 -5.90 14.00
N GLU A 101 -5.24 -6.44 15.01
CA GLU A 101 -5.60 -7.85 15.07
C GLU A 101 -6.40 -8.28 13.82
N TYR A 102 -7.42 -7.49 13.45
CA TYR A 102 -8.30 -7.82 12.33
C TYR A 102 -7.64 -7.65 10.97
N TYR A 103 -6.78 -6.65 10.80
CA TYR A 103 -5.96 -6.52 9.59
C TYR A 103 -4.96 -7.67 9.46
N GLY A 104 -4.26 -8.03 10.54
CA GLY A 104 -3.34 -9.18 10.53
C GLY A 104 -4.06 -10.47 10.15
N ARG A 105 -5.26 -10.72 10.69
CA ARG A 105 -6.09 -11.87 10.30
C ARG A 105 -6.55 -11.81 8.85
N ALA A 106 -6.90 -10.63 8.34
CA ALA A 106 -7.29 -10.45 6.94
C ALA A 106 -6.11 -10.71 5.98
N ILE A 107 -4.91 -10.24 6.32
CA ILE A 107 -3.66 -10.54 5.58
C ILE A 107 -3.39 -12.04 5.57
N LEU A 108 -3.53 -12.73 6.71
CA LEU A 108 -3.36 -14.19 6.76
C LEU A 108 -4.40 -14.94 5.91
N ALA A 109 -5.64 -14.44 5.86
CA ALA A 109 -6.70 -15.03 5.05
C ALA A 109 -6.53 -14.76 3.53
N SER A 110 -5.96 -13.60 3.16
CA SER A 110 -5.71 -13.20 1.78
C SER A 110 -4.43 -12.34 1.67
N PRO A 111 -3.24 -12.96 1.57
CA PRO A 111 -1.97 -12.23 1.59
C PRO A 111 -1.74 -11.28 0.40
N GLY A 112 -2.47 -11.47 -0.69
CA GLY A 112 -2.38 -10.65 -1.90
C GLY A 112 -3.48 -9.58 -2.03
N ASP A 113 -4.22 -9.28 -0.95
CA ASP A 113 -5.17 -8.18 -0.96
C ASP A 113 -4.42 -6.85 -0.73
N GLY A 114 -4.18 -6.09 -1.80
CA GLY A 114 -3.49 -4.81 -1.70
C GLY A 114 -4.20 -3.79 -0.81
N GLU A 115 -5.52 -3.86 -0.68
CA GLU A 115 -6.30 -2.92 0.13
C GLU A 115 -6.07 -3.18 1.64
N VAL A 116 -6.02 -4.44 2.09
CA VAL A 116 -5.69 -4.71 3.49
C VAL A 116 -4.24 -4.36 3.82
N LEU A 117 -3.31 -4.59 2.89
CA LEU A 117 -1.90 -4.27 3.06
C LEU A 117 -1.69 -2.75 3.25
N CYS A 118 -2.30 -1.91 2.39
CA CYS A 118 -2.17 -0.46 2.53
C CYS A 118 -2.89 0.08 3.77
N LEU A 119 -4.03 -0.50 4.17
CA LEU A 119 -4.72 -0.14 5.40
C LEU A 119 -3.89 -0.50 6.65
N TYR A 120 -3.14 -1.61 6.60
CA TYR A 120 -2.24 -1.98 7.67
C TYR A 120 -1.01 -1.06 7.73
N GLY A 121 -0.40 -0.73 6.58
CA GLY A 121 0.67 0.26 6.51
C GLY A 121 0.25 1.62 7.07
N LYS A 122 -0.96 2.10 6.71
CA LYS A 122 -1.57 3.30 7.28
C LYS A 122 -1.70 3.21 8.81
N LEU A 123 -2.19 2.09 9.35
CA LEU A 123 -2.31 1.91 10.80
C LEU A 123 -0.95 2.00 11.52
N ILE A 124 0.10 1.39 10.95
CA ILE A 124 1.45 1.48 11.50
C ILE A 124 1.92 2.93 11.52
N TRP A 125 1.71 3.66 10.43
CA TRP A 125 2.03 5.09 10.36
C TRP A 125 1.28 5.91 11.41
N ASP A 126 -0.04 5.74 11.47
CA ASP A 126 -0.93 6.46 12.39
C ASP A 126 -0.60 6.20 13.88
N THR A 127 -0.10 5.00 14.21
CA THR A 127 0.14 4.58 15.61
C THR A 127 1.59 4.68 16.08
N GLN A 128 2.53 4.39 15.20
CA GLN A 128 3.95 4.22 15.55
C GLN A 128 4.85 5.26 14.90
N ARG A 129 4.39 5.94 13.83
CA ARG A 129 5.25 6.79 12.97
C ARG A 129 6.52 6.05 12.51
N ASP A 130 6.40 4.74 12.30
CA ASP A 130 7.48 3.89 11.81
C ASP A 130 7.44 3.87 10.29
N GLU A 131 8.20 4.79 9.69
CA GLU A 131 8.21 5.01 8.25
C GLU A 131 8.67 3.76 7.48
N ASP A 132 9.75 3.11 7.93
CA ASP A 132 10.31 1.90 7.30
C ASP A 132 9.27 0.78 7.23
N LYS A 133 8.58 0.50 8.35
CA LYS A 133 7.54 -0.53 8.37
C LYS A 133 6.32 -0.13 7.55
N ALA A 134 5.89 1.13 7.61
CA ALA A 134 4.76 1.60 6.82
C ALA A 134 5.05 1.48 5.32
N ASN A 135 6.21 1.96 4.87
CA ASN A 135 6.70 1.85 3.49
C ASN A 135 6.69 0.40 3.02
N PHE A 136 7.22 -0.53 3.82
CA PHE A 136 7.23 -1.95 3.46
C PHE A 136 5.83 -2.47 3.10
N TYR A 137 4.80 -2.15 3.89
CA TYR A 137 3.43 -2.61 3.60
C TYR A 137 2.81 -1.91 2.39
N PHE A 138 3.09 -0.62 2.18
CA PHE A 138 2.64 0.09 0.99
C PHE A 138 3.28 -0.45 -0.29
N ASP A 139 4.57 -0.79 -0.27
CA ASP A 139 5.24 -1.43 -1.41
C ASP A 139 4.59 -2.77 -1.76
N GLN A 140 4.30 -3.61 -0.75
CA GLN A 140 3.58 -4.86 -0.97
C GLN A 140 2.18 -4.62 -1.54
N ALA A 141 1.48 -3.59 -1.07
CA ALA A 141 0.14 -3.23 -1.57
C ALA A 141 0.14 -2.84 -3.05
N ILE A 142 1.14 -2.05 -3.49
CA ILE A 142 1.30 -1.64 -4.90
C ILE A 142 1.64 -2.84 -5.77
N LEU A 143 2.52 -3.73 -5.29
CA LEU A 143 2.85 -4.95 -6.03
C LEU A 143 1.63 -5.86 -6.20
N ALA A 144 0.77 -5.95 -5.18
CA ALA A 144 -0.46 -6.74 -5.23
C ALA A 144 -1.53 -6.12 -6.14
N SER A 145 -1.71 -4.79 -6.05
CA SER A 145 -2.81 -4.06 -6.70
C SER A 145 -2.33 -2.75 -7.34
N PRO A 146 -1.50 -2.79 -8.42
CA PRO A 146 -0.83 -1.61 -8.96
C PRO A 146 -1.76 -0.59 -9.62
N ASN A 147 -3.00 -0.98 -9.95
CA ASN A 147 -4.00 -0.12 -10.59
C ASN A 147 -5.15 0.25 -9.66
N ASP A 148 -5.06 -0.10 -8.36
CA ASP A 148 -6.10 0.24 -7.40
C ASP A 148 -5.91 1.69 -6.93
N CYS A 149 -6.91 2.53 -7.21
CA CYS A 149 -6.85 3.95 -6.88
C CYS A 149 -6.85 4.23 -5.37
N THR A 150 -7.44 3.33 -4.56
CA THR A 150 -7.45 3.45 -3.10
C THR A 150 -6.06 3.18 -2.56
N VAL A 151 -5.39 2.13 -3.05
CA VAL A 151 -4.01 1.80 -2.68
C VAL A 151 -3.07 2.95 -3.04
N LEU A 152 -3.12 3.42 -4.29
CA LEU A 152 -2.28 4.51 -4.77
C LEU A 152 -2.54 5.81 -3.99
N GLY A 153 -3.80 6.12 -3.70
CA GLY A 153 -4.19 7.32 -2.96
C GLY A 153 -3.71 7.30 -1.51
N LEU A 154 -3.82 6.17 -0.82
CA LEU A 154 -3.33 6.02 0.56
C LEU A 154 -1.79 6.09 0.61
N TYR A 155 -1.11 5.50 -0.36
CA TYR A 155 0.35 5.56 -0.42
C TYR A 155 0.85 6.98 -0.69
N ALA A 156 0.27 7.67 -1.68
CA ALA A 156 0.64 9.06 -1.97
C ALA A 156 0.44 9.98 -0.76
N ARG A 157 -0.63 9.76 0.01
CA ARG A 157 -0.88 10.48 1.26
C ARG A 157 0.20 10.20 2.29
N PHE A 158 0.55 8.94 2.51
CA PHE A 158 1.60 8.56 3.45
C PHE A 158 2.94 9.19 3.07
N MET A 159 3.34 9.14 1.80
CA MET A 159 4.60 9.73 1.33
C MET A 159 4.67 11.25 1.59
N TRP A 160 3.54 11.95 1.38
CA TRP A 160 3.45 13.38 1.68
C TRP A 160 3.64 13.64 3.18
N GLU A 161 2.91 12.90 4.03
CA GLU A 161 2.97 13.09 5.49
C GLU A 161 4.36 12.75 6.06
N ALA A 162 5.03 11.73 5.53
CA ALA A 162 6.39 11.36 5.95
C ALA A 162 7.44 12.41 5.56
N GLU A 163 7.35 12.98 4.35
CA GLU A 163 8.26 14.05 3.91
C GLU A 163 8.13 15.31 4.79
N GLU A 164 6.91 15.70 5.17
CA GLU A 164 6.68 16.83 6.07
C GLU A 164 7.30 16.60 7.47
N GLU A 165 7.21 15.39 8.02
CA GLU A 165 7.83 15.07 9.32
C GLU A 165 9.36 15.14 9.26
N GLU A 166 10.00 14.69 8.17
CA GLU A 166 11.45 14.82 8.00
C GLU A 166 11.93 16.27 7.85
N GLU A 167 11.10 17.17 7.32
CA GLU A 167 11.42 18.59 7.21
C GLU A 167 11.30 19.32 8.55
N GLU A 168 10.31 18.95 9.38
CA GLU A 168 10.13 19.53 10.72
C GLU A 168 11.24 19.14 11.71
N GLU A 169 11.90 18.00 11.50
CA GLU A 169 13.01 17.54 12.34
C GLU A 169 14.38 18.17 12.02
N LYS A 170 14.49 19.01 10.97
CA LYS A 170 15.74 19.66 10.52
C LYS A 170 15.92 21.09 11.02
#